data_AF-A0A2G4I4V6-F1
#
_entry.id   AF-A0A2G4I4V6-F1
#
_cell.length_a   1.000
_cell.length_b   1.000
_cell.length_c   1.000
_cell.angle_alpha   90.00
_cell.angle_beta   90.00
_cell.angle_gamma   90.00
#
_symmetry.space_group_name_H-M   'P 1'
#
loop_
_entity.id
_entity.type
_entity.pdbx_description
1 polymer ?
#
loop_
_entity_poly.entity_id
_entity_poly.type
_entity_poly.pdbx_seq_one_letter_code
_entity_poly.pdbx_strand_id
1 'polypeptide(L)' 'MQVTGVAWNGSGGDMQDFVNENGLSFTNINDAAGEIFARFNVPYQPAWVFIAKDGTVTTRIGVISDLELEEELNRLATN' A
#
# COMPACT_ATOMS: atom_id res chain seq x y z
N MET A 1 12.47 3.21 6.50
CA MET A 1 11.04 2.97 6.20
C MET A 1 10.96 2.24 4.89
N GLN A 2 10.15 1.19 4.80
CA GLN A 2 9.93 0.43 3.56
C GLN A 2 8.53 0.74 3.05
N VAL A 3 8.40 0.98 1.76
CA VAL A 3 7.12 1.19 1.07
C VAL A 3 6.99 0.13 -0.02
N THR A 4 5.80 -0.42 -0.19
CA THR A 4 5.51 -1.38 -1.25
C THR A 4 4.12 -1.11 -1.80
N GLY A 5 4.04 -0.82 -3.10
CA GLY A 5 2.77 -0.72 -3.81
C GLY A 5 2.24 -2.11 -4.12
N VAL A 6 0.92 -2.29 -4.02
CA VAL A 6 0.25 -3.55 -4.36
C VAL A 6 -0.87 -3.21 -5.34
N ALA A 7 -0.71 -3.68 -6.58
CA ALA A 7 -1.68 -3.48 -7.64
C ALA A 7 -2.55 -4.73 -7.79
N TRP A 8 -3.86 -4.52 -7.91
CA TRP A 8 -4.85 -5.58 -8.12
C TRP A 8 -5.92 -5.08 -9.10
N ASN A 9 -6.60 -6.02 -9.76
CA ASN A 9 -7.72 -5.75 -10.68
C ASN A 9 -7.32 -4.92 -11.94
N GLY A 10 -6.23 -5.30 -12.60
CA GLY A 10 -5.75 -4.76 -13.87
C GLY A 10 -4.85 -5.75 -14.61
N SER A 11 -4.41 -5.44 -15.84
CA SER A 11 -3.41 -6.28 -16.52
C SER A 11 -1.99 -5.97 -16.02
N GLY A 12 -1.07 -6.92 -16.19
CA GLY A 12 0.34 -6.67 -15.83
C GLY A 12 0.98 -5.52 -16.62
N GLY A 13 0.53 -5.27 -17.85
CA GLY A 13 0.97 -4.13 -18.66
C GLY A 13 0.50 -2.80 -18.07
N ASP A 14 -0.80 -2.68 -17.79
CA ASP A 14 -1.38 -1.44 -17.22
C ASP A 14 -0.72 -1.07 -15.89
N MET A 15 -0.42 -2.07 -15.05
CA MET A 15 0.25 -1.87 -13.77
C MET A 15 1.69 -1.36 -13.95
N GLN A 16 2.43 -1.89 -14.94
CA GLN A 16 3.79 -1.46 -15.22
C GLN A 16 3.83 -0.06 -15.84
N ASP A 17 2.87 0.27 -16.70
CA ASP A 17 2.73 1.59 -17.29
C ASP A 17 2.44 2.63 -16.21
N PHE A 18 1.53 2.35 -15.26
CA PHE A 18 1.26 3.23 -14.13
C PHE A 18 2.51 3.52 -13.28
N VAL A 19 3.35 2.50 -13.03
CA VAL A 19 4.63 2.66 -12.31
C VAL A 19 5.57 3.61 -13.07
N ASN A 20 5.69 3.42 -14.39
CA ASN A 20 6.57 4.22 -15.24
C ASN A 20 6.09 5.67 -15.34
N GLU A 21 4.80 5.88 -15.60
CA GLU A 21 4.18 7.20 -15.76
C GLU A 21 4.30 8.07 -14.50
N ASN A 22 4.20 7.45 -13.33
CA ASN A 22 4.28 8.15 -12.04
C ASN A 22 5.69 8.13 -11.42
N GLY A 23 6.68 7.53 -12.09
CA GLY A 23 8.07 7.48 -11.63
C GLY A 23 8.23 6.78 -10.27
N LEU A 24 7.42 5.75 -9.98
CA LEU A 24 7.45 5.07 -8.70
C LEU A 24 8.75 4.25 -8.56
N SER A 25 9.57 4.59 -7.57
CA SER A 25 10.90 4.01 -7.37
C SER A 25 10.97 2.94 -6.28
N PHE A 26 9.87 2.70 -5.56
CA PHE A 26 9.75 1.64 -4.57
C PHE A 26 9.23 0.33 -5.18
N THR A 27 9.30 -0.77 -4.43
CA THR A 27 8.79 -2.07 -4.88
C THR A 27 7.30 -2.02 -5.19
N ASN A 28 6.89 -2.48 -6.38
CA ASN A 28 5.49 -2.62 -6.76
C ASN A 28 5.20 -4.10 -7.07
N ILE A 29 4.16 -4.65 -6.45
CA ILE A 29 3.74 -6.05 -6.58
C ILE A 29 2.47 -6.12 -7.42
N ASN A 30 2.46 -7.00 -8.41
CA ASN A 30 1.25 -7.41 -9.12
C ASN A 30 0.56 -8.54 -8.32
N ASP A 31 -0.52 -8.21 -7.63
CA ASP A 31 -1.35 -9.14 -6.86
C ASP A 31 -2.53 -9.65 -7.71
N ALA A 32 -2.30 -10.14 -8.92
CA ALA A 32 -3.38 -10.54 -9.84
C ALA A 32 -4.41 -11.53 -9.24
N ALA A 33 -3.98 -12.40 -8.31
CA ALA A 33 -4.83 -13.34 -7.60
C ALA A 33 -5.63 -12.71 -6.44
N GLY A 34 -5.28 -11.49 -6.01
CA GLY A 34 -5.91 -10.78 -4.89
C GLY A 34 -5.56 -11.35 -3.52
N GLU A 35 -4.51 -12.16 -3.40
CA GLU A 35 -4.16 -12.83 -2.15
C GLU A 35 -3.62 -11.86 -1.11
N ILE A 36 -2.87 -10.84 -1.54
CA ILE A 36 -2.35 -9.81 -0.63
C ILE A 36 -3.48 -8.89 -0.18
N PHE A 37 -4.36 -8.47 -1.10
CA PHE A 37 -5.58 -7.72 -0.78
C PHE A 37 -6.44 -8.48 0.24
N ALA A 38 -6.70 -9.77 0.00
CA ALA A 38 -7.47 -10.61 0.91
C ALA A 38 -6.79 -10.75 2.28
N ARG A 39 -5.47 -10.97 2.31
CA ARG A 39 -4.71 -11.14 3.56
C ARG A 39 -4.80 -9.92 4.48
N PHE A 40 -4.83 -8.72 3.92
CA PHE A 40 -4.91 -7.47 4.67
C PHE A 40 -6.33 -6.91 4.81
N ASN A 41 -7.35 -7.70 4.44
CA ASN A 41 -8.76 -7.29 4.44
C ASN A 41 -8.99 -5.98 3.69
N VAL A 42 -8.35 -5.81 2.54
CA VAL A 42 -8.54 -4.66 1.65
C VAL A 42 -9.60 -5.03 0.60
N PRO A 43 -10.83 -4.51 0.71
CA PRO A 43 -11.91 -4.85 -0.23
C PRO A 43 -11.82 -4.09 -1.56
N TYR A 44 -11.17 -2.91 -1.56
CA TYR A 44 -11.01 -2.06 -2.74
C TYR A 44 -9.91 -1.01 -2.50
N GLN A 45 -9.31 -0.54 -3.60
CA GLN A 45 -8.42 0.63 -3.62
C GLN A 45 -9.20 1.96 -3.67
N PRO A 46 -8.60 3.08 -3.22
CA PRO A 46 -7.32 3.16 -2.53
C PRO A 46 -7.41 2.66 -1.08
N ALA A 47 -6.31 2.10 -0.58
CA ALA A 47 -6.17 1.65 0.81
C ALA A 47 -4.69 1.66 1.22
N TRP A 48 -4.45 1.65 2.53
CA TRP A 48 -3.13 1.67 3.14
C TRP A 48 -3.05 0.59 4.21
N VAL A 49 -1.89 -0.07 4.30
CA VAL A 49 -1.59 -1.05 5.34
C VAL A 49 -0.32 -0.61 6.03
N PHE A 50 -0.42 -0.33 7.32
CA PHE A 50 0.69 0.10 8.17
C PHE A 50 1.11 -1.08 9.05
N ILE A 51 2.40 -1.42 9.01
CA ILE A 51 2.98 -2.53 9.77
C ILE A 51 4.04 -1.95 10.71
N ALA A 52 3.82 -2.08 12.01
CA ALA A 52 4.77 -1.66 13.03
C ALA A 52 5.90 -2.70 13.22
N LYS A 53 6.97 -2.31 13.91
CA LYS A 53 8.15 -3.18 14.12
C LYS A 53 7.82 -4.46 14.91
N ASP A 54 6.85 -4.38 15.80
CA ASP A 54 6.33 -5.50 16.59
C ASP A 54 5.42 -6.44 15.78
N GLY A 55 5.12 -6.11 14.52
CA GLY A 55 4.24 -6.86 13.63
C GLY A 55 2.77 -6.46 13.72
N THR A 56 2.41 -5.45 14.52
CA THR A 56 1.04 -4.92 14.57
C THR A 56 0.65 -4.33 13.21
N VAL A 57 -0.52 -4.73 12.70
CA VAL A 57 -1.03 -4.31 11.39
C VAL A 57 -2.26 -3.43 11.56
N THR A 58 -2.25 -2.26 10.90
CA THR A 58 -3.40 -1.36 10.81
C THR A 58 -3.76 -1.13 9.34
N THR A 59 -4.98 -1.51 8.95
CA THR A 59 -5.51 -1.25 7.60
C THR A 59 -6.40 0.00 7.63
N ARG A 60 -6.18 0.91 6.68
CA ARG A 60 -7.02 2.11 6.47
C ARG A 60 -7.55 2.11 5.04
N ILE A 61 -8.87 2.19 4.90
CA ILE A 61 -9.54 2.23 3.59
C ILE A 61 -9.74 3.68 3.15
N GLY A 62 -9.53 3.95 1.86
CA GLY A 62 -9.72 5.26 1.25
C GLY A 62 -8.43 6.08 1.09
N VAL A 63 -8.60 7.28 0.51
CA VAL A 63 -7.53 8.26 0.33
C VAL A 63 -7.04 8.76 1.68
N ILE A 64 -5.73 9.01 1.82
CA ILE A 64 -5.12 9.61 3.00
C ILE A 64 -4.60 11.00 2.63
N SER A 65 -4.76 11.96 3.53
CA SER A 65 -4.09 13.26 3.38
C SER A 65 -2.63 13.19 3.84
N ASP A 66 -1.81 14.14 3.41
CA ASP A 66 -0.40 14.21 3.80
C ASP A 66 -0.23 14.31 5.33
N LEU A 67 -1.10 15.09 5.99
CA LEU A 67 -1.10 15.24 7.45
C LEU A 67 -1.40 13.90 8.15
N GLU A 68 -2.47 13.21 7.75
CA GLU A 68 -2.82 11.91 8.34
C GLU A 68 -1.73 10.87 8.10
N LEU A 69 -1.09 10.88 6.91
CA LEU A 69 0.02 9.99 6.62
C LEU A 69 1.21 10.28 7.53
N GLU A 70 1.58 11.55 7.71
CA GLU A 70 2.67 11.95 8.60
C GLU A 70 2.40 11.54 10.05
N GLU A 71 1.18 11.73 10.55
CA GLU A 71 0.76 11.31 11.89
C GLU A 71 0.90 9.79 12.09
N GLU A 72 0.44 8.99 11.12
CA GLU A 72 0.59 7.52 11.17
C GLU A 72 2.05 7.09 11.11
N LEU A 73 2.89 7.73 10.29
CA LEU A 73 4.31 7.43 10.22
C LEU A 73 5.04 7.78 11.53
N ASN A 74 4.68 8.90 12.16
CA ASN A 74 5.21 9.29 13.47
C ASN A 74 4.80 8.29 14.56
N ARG A 75 3.55 7.81 14.52
CA ARG A 75 3.08 6.74 15.42
C ARG A 75 3.86 5.44 15.24
N LEU A 76 4.22 5.06 14.01
CA LEU A 76 5.04 3.87 13.76
C LEU A 76 6.51 4.05 14.16
N ALA A 77 7.02 5.27 14.18
CA ALA A 77 8.42 5.53 14.56
C ALA A 77 8.65 5.36 16.08
N THR A 78 7.63 5.58 16.89
CA THR A 78 7.67 5.51 18.36
C THR A 78 7.34 4.13 18.94
N ASN A 79 6.73 3.24 18.15
CA ASN A 79 6.52 1.81 18.48
C ASN A 79 7.65 0.92 17.93
#